data_AF-A0A3D6EGJ6-F1
#
_entry.id   AF-A0A3D6EGJ6-F1
#
_cell.length_a   1.000
_cell.length_b   1.000
_cell.length_c   1.000
_cell.angle_alpha   90.00
_cell.angle_beta   90.00
_cell.angle_gamma   90.00
#
_symmetry.space_group_name_H-M   'P 1'
#
loop_
_entity.id
_entity.type
_entity.pdbx_description
1 polymer ?
#
loop_
_entity_poly.entity_id
_entity_poly.type
_entity_poly.pdbx_seq_one_letter_code
_entity_poly.pdbx_strand_id
1 'polypeptide(L)'
;MEYIDEITRLLSGGVGEIIRKYKSLMEQAADRLEFEQALVYKTKMEALQSHYSKSIITASSDRDIDVFALVQDGSEAFGNFLRIKGGAIIQSLNLGFKLNIEESRESVLSTFIGEIESKFGALCREVIVPFLPDVEMPGVDFRIPVRGDKLALLELSDKNAKEFRFNSLKQREHTNPEEFRSAVLEELRKALGMETLPVHMECFDNSNIQGTNPVASCVVFRNAEPSKKDYRKFKIKTVI
;
A
#
# COMPACT_ATOMS: atom_id res chain seq x y z
N MET A 1 16.44 -24.24 -21.59
CA MET A 1 16.16 -22.79 -21.52
C MET A 1 14.67 -22.47 -21.48
N GLU A 2 13.79 -23.37 -21.92
CA GLU A 2 12.32 -23.20 -21.96
C GLU A 2 11.65 -23.02 -20.58
N TYR A 3 12.14 -23.73 -19.55
CA TYR A 3 11.55 -23.68 -18.20
C TYR A 3 11.67 -22.32 -17.49
N ILE A 4 12.73 -21.54 -17.76
CA ILE A 4 12.92 -20.24 -17.10
C ILE A 4 11.94 -19.22 -17.69
N ASP A 5 11.70 -19.28 -19.01
CA ASP A 5 10.78 -18.36 -19.68
C ASP A 5 9.31 -18.67 -19.34
N GLU A 6 8.99 -19.96 -19.16
CA GLU A 6 7.68 -20.42 -18.71
C GLU A 6 7.40 -20.05 -17.25
N ILE A 7 8.40 -20.15 -16.37
CA ILE A 7 8.33 -19.67 -14.98
C ILE A 7 8.23 -18.13 -14.93
N THR A 8 8.92 -17.43 -15.84
CA THR A 8 8.87 -15.97 -15.93
C THR A 8 7.48 -15.50 -16.39
N ARG A 9 6.84 -16.19 -17.36
CA ARG A 9 5.42 -15.97 -17.74
C ARG A 9 4.45 -16.30 -16.60
N LEU A 10 4.72 -17.35 -15.83
CA LEU A 10 3.93 -17.73 -14.65
C LEU A 10 3.91 -16.61 -13.60
N LEU A 11 5.06 -15.96 -13.41
CA LEU A 11 5.27 -14.90 -12.42
C LEU A 11 4.78 -13.52 -12.90
N SER A 12 4.59 -13.29 -14.20
CA SER A 12 4.23 -11.98 -14.77
C SER A 12 2.84 -11.90 -15.40
N GLY A 13 2.09 -13.00 -15.53
CA GLY A 13 0.70 -12.98 -16.04
C GLY A 13 -0.07 -14.32 -16.06
N GLY A 14 0.55 -15.44 -15.65
CA GLY A 14 0.01 -16.79 -15.86
C GLY A 14 -0.97 -17.35 -14.82
N VAL A 15 -1.21 -16.66 -13.70
CA VAL A 15 -2.06 -17.21 -12.61
C VAL A 15 -3.51 -17.42 -13.07
N GLY A 16 -4.05 -16.51 -13.90
CA GLY A 16 -5.40 -16.63 -14.45
C GLY A 16 -5.60 -17.85 -15.36
N GLU A 17 -4.58 -18.22 -16.13
CA GLU A 17 -4.63 -19.42 -16.99
C GLU A 17 -4.61 -20.71 -16.18
N ILE A 18 -3.84 -20.73 -15.08
CA ILE A 18 -3.75 -21.88 -14.18
C ILE A 18 -5.09 -22.09 -13.44
N ILE A 19 -5.74 -21.02 -13.00
CA ILE A 19 -7.08 -21.08 -12.40
C ILE A 19 -8.09 -21.66 -13.39
N ARG A 20 -8.09 -21.18 -14.65
CA ARG A 20 -8.97 -21.71 -15.70
C ARG A 20 -8.70 -23.20 -15.99
N LYS A 21 -7.42 -23.58 -16.02
CA LYS A 21 -7.00 -24.98 -16.20
C LYS A 21 -7.48 -25.87 -15.06
N TYR A 22 -7.33 -25.46 -13.81
CA TYR A 22 -7.81 -26.25 -12.67
C TYR A 22 -9.33 -26.33 -12.61
N LYS A 23 -10.05 -25.27 -13.01
CA LYS A 23 -11.51 -25.33 -13.14
C LYS A 23 -11.94 -26.37 -14.17
N SER A 24 -11.34 -26.37 -15.36
CA SER A 24 -11.65 -27.35 -16.40
C SER A 24 -11.32 -28.79 -15.97
N LEU A 25 -10.18 -29.00 -15.30
CA LEU A 25 -9.81 -30.32 -14.78
C LEU A 25 -10.73 -30.80 -13.65
N MET A 26 -11.21 -29.89 -12.80
CA MET A 26 -12.20 -30.19 -11.77
C MET A 26 -13.53 -30.63 -12.39
N GLU A 27 -14.03 -29.90 -13.38
CA GLU A 27 -15.27 -30.22 -14.11
C GLU A 27 -15.16 -31.59 -14.80
N GLN A 28 -14.05 -31.85 -15.50
CA GLN A 28 -13.79 -33.16 -16.13
C GLN A 28 -13.73 -34.31 -15.12
N ALA A 29 -13.13 -34.10 -13.95
CA ALA A 29 -13.08 -35.11 -12.90
C ALA A 29 -14.47 -35.35 -12.28
N ALA A 30 -15.27 -34.30 -12.11
CA ALA A 30 -16.65 -34.41 -11.64
C ALA A 30 -17.54 -35.15 -12.64
N ASP A 31 -17.39 -34.89 -13.94
CA ASP A 31 -18.10 -35.59 -15.02
C ASP A 31 -17.77 -37.09 -15.05
N ARG A 32 -16.55 -37.46 -14.64
CA ARG A 32 -16.10 -38.85 -14.49
C ARG A 32 -16.44 -39.48 -13.13
N LEU A 33 -17.17 -38.76 -12.27
CA LEU A 33 -17.52 -39.17 -10.90
C LEU A 33 -16.29 -39.38 -9.97
N GLU A 34 -15.14 -38.77 -10.31
CA GLU A 34 -13.89 -38.82 -9.55
C GLU A 34 -13.84 -37.65 -8.53
N PHE A 35 -14.73 -37.68 -7.54
CA PHE A 35 -14.93 -36.55 -6.62
C PHE A 35 -13.72 -36.19 -5.77
N GLU A 36 -12.88 -37.16 -5.39
CA GLU A 36 -11.64 -36.90 -4.65
C GLU A 36 -10.65 -36.08 -5.50
N GLN A 37 -10.52 -36.42 -6.78
CA GLN A 37 -9.64 -35.72 -7.71
C GLN A 37 -10.19 -34.32 -8.04
N ALA A 38 -11.51 -34.19 -8.20
CA ALA A 38 -12.18 -32.91 -8.34
C ALA A 38 -11.95 -32.01 -7.11
N LEU A 39 -12.05 -32.56 -5.89
CA LEU A 39 -11.79 -31.84 -4.65
C LEU A 39 -10.33 -31.36 -4.56
N VAL A 40 -9.36 -32.16 -5.02
CA VAL A 40 -7.95 -31.75 -5.09
C VAL A 40 -7.78 -30.54 -6.03
N TYR A 41 -8.37 -30.56 -7.21
CA TYR A 41 -8.30 -29.42 -8.14
C TYR A 41 -9.03 -28.19 -7.61
N LYS A 42 -10.20 -28.37 -6.99
CA LYS A 42 -10.94 -27.31 -6.31
C LYS A 42 -10.10 -26.66 -5.22
N THR A 43 -9.48 -27.46 -4.36
CA THR A 43 -8.65 -26.95 -3.24
C THR A 43 -7.43 -26.20 -3.76
N LYS A 44 -6.77 -26.69 -4.82
CA LYS A 44 -5.64 -25.99 -5.47
C LYS A 44 -6.09 -24.67 -6.11
N MET A 45 -7.25 -24.68 -6.77
CA MET A 45 -7.84 -23.48 -7.35
C MET A 45 -8.21 -22.46 -6.27
N GLU A 46 -8.86 -22.88 -5.18
CA GLU A 46 -9.25 -22.03 -4.05
C GLU A 46 -8.03 -21.50 -3.27
N ALA A 47 -6.95 -22.27 -3.17
CA ALA A 47 -5.69 -21.80 -2.58
C ALA A 47 -5.06 -20.70 -3.43
N LEU A 48 -4.99 -20.92 -4.76
CA LEU A 48 -4.51 -19.89 -5.70
C LEU A 48 -5.44 -18.68 -5.73
N GLN A 49 -6.76 -18.90 -5.73
CA GLN A 49 -7.75 -17.84 -5.66
C GLN A 49 -7.71 -17.11 -4.33
N SER A 50 -7.54 -17.73 -3.17
CA SER A 50 -7.49 -17.00 -1.87
C SER A 50 -6.23 -16.14 -1.72
N HIS A 51 -5.11 -16.62 -2.26
CA HIS A 51 -3.87 -15.86 -2.31
C HIS A 51 -3.95 -14.71 -3.34
N TYR A 52 -4.62 -14.93 -4.46
CA TYR A 52 -4.68 -13.99 -5.59
C TYR A 52 -5.95 -13.11 -5.59
N SER A 53 -7.03 -13.47 -4.88
CA SER A 53 -8.27 -12.68 -4.69
C SER A 53 -8.08 -11.55 -3.68
N LYS A 54 -6.98 -11.58 -2.90
CA LYS A 54 -6.45 -10.35 -2.30
C LYS A 54 -5.95 -9.34 -3.34
N SER A 55 -5.71 -9.79 -4.58
CA SER A 55 -5.27 -8.99 -5.74
C SER A 55 -6.27 -8.98 -6.92
N ILE A 56 -7.39 -9.71 -6.86
CA ILE A 56 -8.47 -9.59 -7.85
C ILE A 56 -9.64 -8.91 -7.15
N ILE A 57 -9.70 -7.60 -7.30
CA ILE A 57 -11.01 -6.96 -7.36
C ILE A 57 -11.57 -7.35 -8.70
N THR A 58 -12.54 -8.27 -8.71
CA THR A 58 -13.32 -8.56 -9.90
C THR A 58 -14.16 -7.32 -10.17
N ALA A 59 -13.58 -6.36 -10.88
CA ALA A 59 -14.35 -5.29 -11.47
C ALA A 59 -15.14 -5.90 -12.63
N SER A 60 -16.45 -5.76 -12.56
CA SER A 60 -17.44 -6.09 -13.59
C SER A 60 -17.30 -5.23 -14.86
N SER A 61 -16.14 -4.60 -15.04
CA SER A 61 -15.86 -3.64 -16.08
C SER A 61 -15.17 -4.36 -17.24
N ASP A 62 -15.91 -4.61 -18.31
CA ASP A 62 -15.38 -4.99 -19.63
C ASP A 62 -14.44 -3.93 -20.24
N ARG A 63 -14.08 -2.89 -19.49
CA ARG A 63 -13.23 -1.79 -19.96
C ARG A 63 -11.86 -1.83 -19.32
N ASP A 64 -10.90 -1.58 -20.19
CA ASP A 64 -9.52 -1.33 -19.87
C ASP A 64 -9.37 0.00 -19.14
N ILE A 65 -8.83 -0.04 -17.92
CA ILE A 65 -8.64 1.14 -17.08
C ILE A 65 -7.26 1.11 -16.42
N ASP A 66 -6.71 2.30 -16.22
CA ASP A 66 -5.52 2.51 -15.41
C ASP A 66 -5.93 3.14 -14.08
N VAL A 67 -5.28 2.76 -12.99
CA VAL A 67 -5.59 3.25 -11.64
C VAL A 67 -4.30 3.70 -10.99
N PHE A 68 -4.32 4.90 -10.45
CA PHE A 68 -3.20 5.49 -9.73
C PHE A 68 -3.64 5.80 -8.31
N ALA A 69 -2.75 5.60 -7.34
CA ALA A 69 -2.88 6.11 -5.99
C ALA A 69 -1.57 6.77 -5.55
N LEU A 70 -1.68 7.80 -4.72
CA LEU A 70 -0.53 8.55 -4.20
C LEU A 70 -0.72 8.82 -2.71
N VAL A 71 0.28 8.48 -1.92
CA VAL A 71 0.33 8.70 -0.47
C VAL A 71 1.53 9.58 -0.17
N GLN A 72 1.31 10.72 0.49
CA GLN A 72 2.39 11.63 0.89
C GLN A 72 2.77 11.42 2.36
N ASP A 73 4.05 11.58 2.65
CA ASP A 73 4.63 11.52 3.99
C ASP A 73 5.82 12.48 4.09
N GLY A 74 5.63 13.61 4.76
CA GLY A 74 6.64 14.66 4.85
C GLY A 74 7.11 15.12 3.46
N SER A 75 8.40 14.97 3.17
CA SER A 75 9.03 15.32 1.89
C SER A 75 9.10 14.15 0.91
N GLU A 76 8.36 13.07 1.12
CA GLU A 76 8.33 11.90 0.25
C GLU A 76 6.89 11.57 -0.17
N ALA A 77 6.74 11.01 -1.37
CA ALA A 77 5.46 10.50 -1.85
C ALA A 77 5.64 9.07 -2.38
N PHE A 78 4.62 8.25 -2.20
CA PHE A 78 4.60 6.84 -2.53
C PHE A 78 3.41 6.59 -3.44
N GLY A 79 3.69 6.20 -4.67
CA GLY A 79 2.70 5.93 -5.70
C GLY A 79 2.52 4.44 -5.95
N ASN A 80 1.28 4.02 -6.20
CA ASN A 80 0.98 2.73 -6.80
C ASN A 80 0.20 2.93 -8.11
N PHE A 81 0.51 2.11 -9.09
CA PHE A 81 -0.16 2.04 -10.38
C PHE A 81 -0.68 0.62 -10.60
N LEU A 82 -1.90 0.51 -11.12
CA LEU A 82 -2.51 -0.75 -11.58
C LEU A 82 -3.06 -0.56 -13.00
N ARG A 83 -2.82 -1.54 -13.90
CA ARG A 83 -3.50 -1.62 -15.19
C ARG A 83 -4.45 -2.80 -15.22
N ILE A 84 -5.71 -2.53 -15.54
CA ILE A 84 -6.77 -3.53 -15.67
C ILE A 84 -7.07 -3.70 -17.16
N LYS A 85 -7.03 -4.94 -17.63
CA LYS A 85 -7.46 -5.35 -18.98
C LYS A 85 -8.40 -6.54 -18.86
N GLY A 86 -9.59 -6.45 -19.48
CA GLY A 86 -10.58 -7.53 -19.43
C GLY A 86 -10.93 -7.98 -18.00
N GLY A 87 -11.04 -7.03 -17.06
CA GLY A 87 -11.37 -7.31 -15.65
C GLY A 87 -10.23 -7.89 -14.80
N ALA A 88 -9.04 -8.09 -15.36
CA ALA A 88 -7.87 -8.60 -14.63
C ALA A 88 -6.78 -7.53 -14.49
N ILE A 89 -6.12 -7.48 -13.32
CA ILE A 89 -4.92 -6.66 -13.13
C ILE A 89 -3.77 -7.33 -13.89
N ILE A 90 -3.29 -6.67 -14.95
CA ILE A 90 -2.19 -7.17 -15.79
C ILE A 90 -0.85 -6.49 -15.48
N GLN A 91 -0.86 -5.32 -14.83
CA GLN A 91 0.35 -4.62 -14.43
C GLN A 91 0.15 -3.98 -13.06
N SER A 92 1.20 -3.97 -12.24
CA SER A 92 1.26 -3.26 -10.98
C SER A 92 2.67 -2.72 -10.76
N LEU A 93 2.80 -1.45 -10.36
CA LEU A 93 4.10 -0.86 -10.03
C LEU A 93 3.99 0.07 -8.81
N ASN A 94 4.96 -0.01 -7.92
CA ASN A 94 5.17 0.96 -6.85
C ASN A 94 6.33 1.88 -7.20
N LEU A 95 6.20 3.19 -6.97
CA LEU A 95 7.25 4.18 -7.15
C LEU A 95 7.30 5.13 -5.96
N GLY A 96 8.50 5.61 -5.63
CA GLY A 96 8.73 6.61 -4.59
C GLY A 96 9.26 7.91 -5.22
N PHE A 97 8.82 9.04 -4.69
CA PHE A 97 9.17 10.38 -5.16
C PHE A 97 9.66 11.21 -3.98
N LYS A 98 10.64 12.08 -4.20
CA LYS A 98 11.03 13.12 -3.23
C LYS A 98 10.36 14.42 -3.64
N LEU A 99 9.60 14.99 -2.72
CA LEU A 99 8.90 16.26 -2.89
C LEU A 99 9.87 17.42 -2.64
N ASN A 100 9.83 18.41 -3.52
CA ASN A 100 10.38 19.72 -3.21
C ASN A 100 9.36 20.53 -2.38
N ILE A 101 9.81 21.52 -1.60
CA ILE A 101 8.96 22.32 -0.69
C ILE A 101 7.80 23.01 -1.43
N GLU A 102 8.01 23.34 -2.69
CA GLU A 102 7.05 24.07 -3.54
C GLU A 102 6.15 23.15 -4.38
N GLU A 103 6.34 21.83 -4.31
CA GLU A 103 5.68 20.89 -5.20
C GLU A 103 4.30 20.47 -4.68
N SER A 104 3.27 20.71 -5.47
CA SER A 104 1.91 20.28 -5.15
C SER A 104 1.74 18.78 -5.34
N ARG A 105 0.78 18.18 -4.63
CA ARG A 105 0.44 16.76 -4.80
C ARG A 105 -0.07 16.45 -6.21
N GLU A 106 -0.76 17.41 -6.84
CA GLU A 106 -1.26 17.34 -8.21
C GLU A 106 -0.10 17.24 -9.21
N SER A 107 0.96 18.04 -9.03
CA SER A 107 2.19 18.00 -9.85
C SER A 107 2.93 16.67 -9.71
N VAL A 108 3.03 16.13 -8.48
CA VAL A 108 3.64 14.81 -8.26
C VAL A 108 2.84 13.70 -8.93
N LEU A 109 1.51 13.77 -8.88
CA LEU A 109 0.65 12.81 -9.57
C LEU A 109 0.86 12.89 -11.10
N SER A 110 0.95 14.10 -11.68
CA SER A 110 1.27 14.29 -13.10
C SER A 110 2.61 13.68 -13.48
N THR A 111 3.64 13.90 -12.67
CA THR A 111 4.97 13.31 -12.87
C THR A 111 4.91 11.80 -12.81
N PHE A 112 4.19 11.24 -11.83
CA PHE A 112 4.01 9.80 -11.71
C PHE A 112 3.28 9.20 -12.93
N ILE A 113 2.24 9.87 -13.42
CA ILE A 113 1.51 9.45 -14.63
C ILE A 113 2.45 9.44 -15.85
N GLY A 114 3.28 10.48 -16.02
CA GLY A 114 4.27 10.56 -17.09
C GLY A 114 5.33 9.45 -17.03
N GLU A 115 5.83 9.11 -15.84
CA GLU A 115 6.75 7.99 -15.63
C GLU A 115 6.13 6.63 -16.04
N ILE A 116 4.86 6.42 -15.69
CA ILE A 116 4.12 5.21 -16.08
C ILE A 116 3.92 5.15 -17.59
N GLU A 117 3.50 6.25 -18.22
CA GLU A 117 3.33 6.30 -19.68
C GLU A 117 4.67 6.05 -20.40
N SER A 118 5.76 6.67 -19.95
CA SER A 118 7.09 6.45 -20.52
C SER A 118 7.54 5.00 -20.39
N LYS A 119 7.18 4.30 -19.31
CA LYS A 119 7.63 2.94 -19.02
C LYS A 119 6.77 1.86 -19.66
N PHE A 120 5.45 2.06 -19.70
CA PHE A 120 4.47 1.05 -20.12
C PHE A 120 3.68 1.44 -21.37
N GLY A 121 4.02 2.57 -21.99
CA GLY A 121 3.33 3.13 -23.15
C GLY A 121 2.03 3.82 -22.79
N ALA A 122 1.27 4.16 -23.84
CA ALA A 122 0.03 4.93 -23.73
C ALA A 122 -0.92 4.41 -22.65
N LEU A 123 -1.55 5.35 -21.95
CA LEU A 123 -2.53 5.08 -20.91
C LEU A 123 -3.85 4.57 -21.50
N CYS A 124 -4.64 3.90 -20.67
CA CYS A 124 -6.03 3.61 -21.00
C CYS A 124 -6.83 4.91 -21.14
N ARG A 125 -7.90 4.88 -21.96
CA ARG A 125 -8.77 6.05 -22.15
C ARG A 125 -9.40 6.54 -20.85
N GLU A 126 -9.71 5.63 -19.93
CA GLU A 126 -10.26 5.99 -18.61
C GLU A 126 -9.18 5.70 -17.54
N VAL A 127 -8.82 6.74 -16.79
CA VAL A 127 -7.80 6.69 -15.75
C VAL A 127 -8.43 7.09 -14.42
N ILE A 128 -8.31 6.23 -13.43
CA ILE A 128 -8.86 6.40 -12.09
C ILE A 128 -7.78 7.00 -11.20
N VAL A 129 -8.10 8.10 -10.54
CA VAL A 129 -7.15 8.87 -9.70
C VAL A 129 -7.81 9.28 -8.38
N PRO A 130 -7.03 9.49 -7.30
CA PRO A 130 -7.55 9.96 -6.01
C PRO A 130 -7.94 11.45 -6.04
N PHE A 131 -7.31 12.22 -6.90
CA PHE A 131 -7.56 13.63 -7.17
C PHE A 131 -7.09 13.95 -8.60
N LEU A 132 -7.56 15.05 -9.18
CA LEU A 132 -7.19 15.40 -10.55
C LEU A 132 -5.71 15.85 -10.60
N PRO A 133 -4.93 15.35 -11.58
CA PRO A 133 -3.59 15.88 -11.83
C PRO A 133 -3.68 17.30 -12.43
N ASP A 134 -2.57 18.04 -12.43
CA ASP A 134 -2.45 19.36 -13.04
C ASP A 134 -2.08 19.32 -14.53
N VAL A 135 -2.13 18.13 -15.14
CA VAL A 135 -1.90 17.91 -16.57
C VAL A 135 -3.18 17.49 -17.29
N GLU A 136 -3.40 18.06 -18.47
CA GLU A 136 -4.39 17.56 -19.43
C GLU A 136 -3.70 16.65 -20.45
N MET A 137 -4.25 15.45 -20.66
CA MET A 137 -3.71 14.47 -21.60
C MET A 137 -4.76 14.14 -22.67
N PRO A 138 -4.53 14.51 -23.95
CA PRO A 138 -5.48 14.22 -25.02
C PRO A 138 -5.78 12.72 -25.14
N GLY A 139 -7.07 12.36 -25.14
CA GLY A 139 -7.51 10.96 -25.25
C GLY A 139 -7.59 10.21 -23.92
N VAL A 140 -7.23 10.85 -22.80
CA VAL A 140 -7.33 10.32 -21.44
C VAL A 140 -8.42 11.09 -20.68
N ASP A 141 -9.29 10.35 -19.99
CA ASP A 141 -10.37 10.85 -19.13
C ASP A 141 -10.04 10.48 -17.68
N PHE A 142 -9.56 11.47 -16.91
CA PHE A 142 -9.27 11.32 -15.49
C PHE A 142 -10.55 11.36 -14.67
N ARG A 143 -10.75 10.36 -13.81
CA ARG A 143 -11.95 10.24 -12.98
C ARG A 143 -11.63 9.90 -11.53
N ILE A 144 -12.36 10.56 -10.64
CA ILE A 144 -12.33 10.27 -9.20
C ILE A 144 -13.59 9.44 -8.88
N PRO A 145 -13.45 8.16 -8.52
CA PRO A 145 -14.58 7.30 -8.23
C PRO A 145 -15.13 7.60 -6.83
N VAL A 146 -16.46 7.58 -6.69
CA VAL A 146 -17.14 7.85 -5.41
C VAL A 146 -17.75 6.57 -4.80
N ARG A 147 -18.01 5.54 -5.63
CA ARG A 147 -18.56 4.24 -5.20
C ARG A 147 -18.34 3.15 -6.25
N GLY A 148 -18.50 1.89 -5.84
CA GLY A 148 -18.49 0.71 -6.72
C GLY A 148 -17.09 0.18 -7.04
N ASP A 149 -17.00 -0.71 -8.02
CA ASP A 149 -15.78 -1.47 -8.34
C ASP A 149 -14.54 -0.60 -8.62
N LYS A 150 -14.74 0.56 -9.24
CA LYS A 150 -13.65 1.53 -9.52
C LYS A 150 -13.09 2.15 -8.24
N LEU A 151 -13.95 2.43 -7.26
CA LEU A 151 -13.49 2.90 -5.95
C LEU A 151 -12.72 1.78 -5.25
N ALA A 152 -13.22 0.55 -5.28
CA ALA A 152 -12.50 -0.59 -4.69
C ALA A 152 -11.09 -0.73 -5.31
N LEU A 153 -10.95 -0.59 -6.63
CA LEU A 153 -9.64 -0.64 -7.29
C LEU A 153 -8.71 0.49 -6.84
N LEU A 154 -9.24 1.70 -6.68
CA LEU A 154 -8.48 2.82 -6.13
C LEU A 154 -8.06 2.55 -4.67
N GLU A 155 -8.94 1.98 -3.85
CA GLU A 155 -8.64 1.60 -2.45
C GLU A 155 -7.55 0.51 -2.37
N LEU A 156 -7.58 -0.47 -3.27
CA LEU A 156 -6.51 -1.46 -3.38
C LEU A 156 -5.17 -0.80 -3.76
N SER A 157 -5.20 0.10 -4.73
CA SER A 157 -4.00 0.84 -5.15
C SER A 157 -3.46 1.70 -4.01
N ASP A 158 -4.33 2.41 -3.28
CA ASP A 158 -3.97 3.19 -2.09
C ASP A 158 -3.37 2.32 -0.98
N LYS A 159 -3.95 1.14 -0.73
CA LYS A 159 -3.38 0.17 0.21
C LYS A 159 -1.98 -0.26 -0.20
N ASN A 160 -1.76 -0.55 -1.49
CA ASN A 160 -0.43 -0.92 -2.00
C ASN A 160 0.59 0.22 -1.81
N ALA A 161 0.19 1.47 -2.06
CA ALA A 161 1.03 2.64 -1.82
C ALA A 161 1.39 2.80 -0.34
N LYS A 162 0.44 2.60 0.57
CA LYS A 162 0.66 2.62 2.03
C LYS A 162 1.60 1.51 2.51
N GLU A 163 1.44 0.30 1.99
CA GLU A 163 2.32 -0.84 2.27
C GLU A 163 3.74 -0.58 1.74
N PHE A 164 3.86 0.01 0.54
CA PHE A 164 5.16 0.39 -0.01
C PHE A 164 5.87 1.43 0.88
N ARG A 165 5.17 2.49 1.28
CA ARG A 165 5.66 3.48 2.25
C ARG A 165 6.18 2.81 3.52
N PHE A 166 5.36 1.95 4.13
CA PHE A 166 5.69 1.29 5.39
C PHE A 166 6.94 0.41 5.27
N ASN A 167 7.06 -0.35 4.19
CA ASN A 167 8.21 -1.20 3.94
C ASN A 167 9.48 -0.38 3.64
N SER A 168 9.37 0.73 2.89
CA SER A 168 10.49 1.64 2.64
C SER A 168 11.04 2.27 3.92
N LEU A 169 10.14 2.69 4.84
CA LEU A 169 10.54 3.22 6.15
C LEU A 169 11.26 2.16 6.99
N LYS A 170 10.68 0.96 7.11
CA LYS A 170 11.32 -0.17 7.83
C LYS A 170 12.67 -0.55 7.25
N GLN A 171 12.79 -0.56 5.92
CA GLN A 171 14.05 -0.90 5.28
C GLN A 171 15.13 0.14 5.59
N ARG A 172 14.79 1.44 5.64
CA ARG A 172 15.72 2.51 6.04
C ARG A 172 16.14 2.36 7.49
N GLU A 173 15.19 2.10 8.39
CA GLU A 173 15.45 1.82 9.81
C GLU A 173 16.45 0.67 9.98
N HIS A 174 16.31 -0.42 9.20
CA HIS A 174 17.21 -1.56 9.27
C HIS A 174 18.58 -1.33 8.60
N THR A 175 18.61 -0.63 7.47
CA THR A 175 19.84 -0.49 6.65
C THR A 175 20.78 0.56 7.21
N ASN A 176 20.25 1.66 7.77
CA ASN A 176 21.06 2.68 8.43
C ASN A 176 20.36 3.24 9.68
N PRO A 177 20.37 2.51 10.80
CA PRO A 177 19.62 2.86 12.01
C PRO A 177 20.02 4.19 12.65
N GLU A 178 21.31 4.55 12.62
CA GLU A 178 21.82 5.83 13.14
C GLU A 178 21.29 7.02 12.30
N GLU A 179 21.38 6.92 10.98
CA GLU A 179 20.90 7.97 10.07
C GLU A 179 19.38 8.13 10.14
N PHE A 180 18.64 7.02 10.21
CA PHE A 180 17.19 7.04 10.37
C PHE A 180 16.77 7.76 11.66
N ARG A 181 17.37 7.40 12.81
CA ARG A 181 17.06 8.05 14.09
C ARG A 181 17.41 9.53 14.09
N SER A 182 18.55 9.90 13.52
CA SER A 182 18.96 11.30 13.38
C SER A 182 17.95 12.09 12.54
N ALA A 183 17.52 11.53 11.40
CA ALA A 183 16.54 12.16 10.52
C ALA A 183 15.19 12.37 11.22
N VAL A 184 14.68 11.37 11.93
CA VAL A 184 13.42 11.45 12.71
C VAL A 184 13.51 12.54 13.78
N LEU A 185 14.62 12.61 14.52
CA LEU A 185 14.82 13.63 15.55
C LEU A 185 14.89 15.04 14.95
N GLU A 186 15.53 15.21 13.79
CA GLU A 186 15.63 16.50 13.11
C GLU A 186 14.29 16.95 12.53
N GLU A 187 13.51 16.02 11.96
CA GLU A 187 12.15 16.30 11.50
C GLU A 187 11.25 16.74 12.66
N LEU A 188 11.30 16.03 13.80
CA LEU A 188 10.56 16.38 15.00
C LEU A 188 11.01 17.74 15.58
N ARG A 189 12.32 18.00 15.61
CA ARG A 189 12.88 19.29 16.04
C ARG A 189 12.31 20.44 15.22
N LYS A 190 12.30 20.30 13.89
CA LYS A 190 11.75 21.31 12.97
C LYS A 190 10.24 21.49 13.18
N ALA A 191 9.49 20.39 13.26
CA ALA A 191 8.05 20.43 13.45
C ALA A 191 7.63 21.11 14.77
N LEU A 192 8.41 20.92 15.84
CA LEU A 192 8.19 21.53 17.15
C LEU A 192 8.84 22.91 17.31
N GLY A 193 9.62 23.38 16.32
CA GLY A 193 10.35 24.64 16.39
C GLY A 193 11.42 24.68 17.48
N MET A 194 12.03 23.54 17.83
CA MET A 194 13.01 23.46 18.90
C MET A 194 14.42 23.85 18.41
N GLU A 195 15.21 24.50 19.25
CA GLU A 195 16.62 24.81 18.93
C GLU A 195 17.51 23.56 18.96
N THR A 196 17.19 22.62 19.84
CA THR A 196 17.99 21.40 20.07
C THR A 196 17.22 20.14 19.72
N LEU A 197 17.92 19.08 19.31
CA LEU A 197 17.31 17.78 19.03
C LEU A 197 16.60 17.20 20.28
N PRO A 198 15.35 16.70 20.17
CA PRO A 198 14.61 16.10 21.28
C PRO A 198 15.09 14.67 21.57
N VAL A 199 16.34 14.52 22.02
CA VAL A 199 16.98 13.21 22.27
C VAL A 199 16.40 12.47 23.48
N HIS A 200 15.67 13.16 24.35
CA HIS A 200 14.98 12.57 25.50
C HIS A 200 13.56 13.12 25.55
N MET A 201 12.57 12.24 25.41
CA MET A 201 11.15 12.59 25.38
C MET A 201 10.41 11.76 26.41
N GLU A 202 9.65 12.43 27.27
CA GLU A 202 8.77 11.81 28.26
C GLU A 202 7.32 12.12 27.87
N CYS A 203 6.57 11.08 27.52
CA CYS A 203 5.18 11.21 27.11
C CYS A 203 4.28 10.72 28.24
N PHE A 204 3.45 11.61 28.75
CA PHE A 204 2.50 11.30 29.82
C PHE A 204 1.11 11.04 29.24
N ASP A 205 0.54 9.89 29.56
CA ASP A 205 -0.87 9.56 29.30
C ASP A 205 -1.65 9.55 30.61
N ASN A 206 -2.63 10.45 30.70
CA ASN A 206 -3.49 10.64 31.87
C ASN A 206 -4.85 9.96 31.62
N SER A 207 -4.89 8.65 31.86
CA SER A 207 -6.10 7.86 31.73
C SER A 207 -7.06 8.13 32.90
N ASN A 208 -8.10 8.92 32.66
CA ASN A 208 -9.18 9.15 33.60
C ASN A 208 -10.28 8.10 33.39
N ILE A 209 -10.08 6.90 33.95
CA ILE A 209 -11.13 5.89 34.01
C ILE A 209 -12.15 6.40 35.03
N GLN A 210 -13.45 6.37 34.71
CA GLN A 210 -14.57 6.73 35.60
C GLN A 210 -14.66 5.81 36.84
N GLY A 211 -13.65 5.83 37.71
CA GLY A 211 -13.58 5.00 38.89
C GLY A 211 -12.31 5.27 39.69
N THR A 212 -12.51 5.79 40.90
CA THR A 212 -11.72 5.76 42.17
C THR A 212 -10.18 5.72 42.21
N ASN A 213 -9.43 5.49 41.12
CA ASN A 213 -7.96 5.42 41.10
C ASN A 213 -7.41 5.98 39.77
N PRO A 214 -7.25 7.30 39.64
CA PRO A 214 -6.61 7.90 38.47
C PRO A 214 -5.15 7.45 38.39
N VAL A 215 -4.72 7.01 37.20
CA VAL A 215 -3.36 6.54 36.94
C VAL A 215 -2.82 7.32 35.75
N ALA A 216 -1.63 7.92 35.92
CA ALA A 216 -0.84 8.43 34.81
C ALA A 216 0.24 7.42 34.43
N SER A 217 0.43 7.20 33.14
CA SER A 217 1.58 6.45 32.63
C SER A 217 2.56 7.40 31.96
N CYS A 218 3.86 7.17 32.16
CA CYS A 218 4.92 7.88 31.46
C CYS A 218 5.69 6.85 30.64
N VAL A 219 5.67 7.02 29.32
CA VAL A 219 6.53 6.30 28.40
C VAL A 219 7.68 7.22 27.99
N VAL A 220 8.88 6.66 27.94
CA VAL A 220 10.10 7.45 27.70
C VAL A 220 10.75 6.99 26.42
N PHE A 221 11.12 7.94 25.56
CA PHE A 221 11.91 7.71 24.37
C PHE A 221 13.28 8.35 24.52
N ARG A 222 14.34 7.63 24.14
CA ARG A 222 15.72 8.12 24.07
C ARG A 222 16.25 7.89 22.67
N ASN A 223 16.79 8.92 22.03
CA ASN A 223 17.30 8.88 20.65
C ASN A 223 16.30 8.24 19.68
N ALA A 224 15.03 8.67 19.74
CA ALA A 224 13.91 8.12 18.97
C ALA A 224 13.55 6.63 19.25
N GLU A 225 14.16 5.99 20.25
CA GLU A 225 13.84 4.61 20.64
C GLU A 225 13.09 4.53 21.98
N PRO A 226 12.15 3.59 22.15
CA PRO A 226 11.49 3.36 23.43
C PRO A 226 12.46 2.88 24.52
N SER A 227 12.62 3.67 25.58
CA SER A 227 13.39 3.30 26.78
C SER A 227 12.48 2.62 27.82
N LYS A 228 12.14 1.35 27.61
CA LYS A 228 11.23 0.58 28.49
C LYS A 228 11.65 0.60 29.97
N LYS A 229 12.96 0.65 30.25
CA LYS A 229 13.52 0.74 31.61
C LYS A 229 13.15 2.05 32.33
N ASP A 230 12.89 3.11 31.58
CA ASP A 230 12.57 4.43 32.09
C ASP A 230 11.05 4.65 32.23
N TYR A 231 10.22 3.67 31.84
CA TYR A 231 8.77 3.78 31.96
C TYR A 231 8.34 3.87 33.42
N ARG A 232 7.36 4.73 33.70
CA ARG A 232 6.81 4.91 35.05
C ARG A 232 5.29 4.88 35.03
N LYS A 233 4.71 4.40 36.13
CA LYS A 233 3.28 4.51 36.41
C LYS A 233 3.11 5.30 37.70
N PHE A 234 2.31 6.34 37.65
CA PHE A 234 2.03 7.23 38.77
C PHE A 234 0.59 6.99 39.23
N LYS A 235 0.42 6.60 40.49
CA LYS A 235 -0.89 6.56 41.13
C LYS A 235 -1.21 7.97 41.62
N ILE A 236 -2.26 8.57 41.06
CA ILE A 236 -2.68 9.92 41.42
C ILE A 236 -3.57 9.80 42.67
N LYS A 237 -3.16 10.45 43.76
CA LYS A 237 -3.85 10.37 45.06
C LYS A 237 -5.13 11.22 45.11
N THR A 238 -5.13 12.37 44.44
CA THR A 238 -6.24 13.31 44.42
C THR A 238 -6.23 14.07 43.09
N VAL A 239 -7.39 14.22 42.48
CA VAL A 239 -7.62 15.13 41.34
C VAL A 239 -8.48 16.27 41.90
N ILE A 240 -7.98 17.50 41.82
CA ILE A 240 -8.71 18.72 42.26
C ILE A 240 -9.29 19.38 41.02
#